data_AF-X8AFA4-F1
#
_entry.id   AF-X8AFA4-F1
#
_cell.length_a   1.000
_cell.length_b   1.000
_cell.length_c   1.000
_cell.angle_alpha   90.00
_cell.angle_beta   90.00
_cell.angle_gamma   90.00
#
_symmetry.space_group_name_H-M   'P 1'
#
loop_
_entity.id
_entity.type
_entity.pdbx_description
1 polymer ?
#
loop_
_entity_poly.entity_id
_entity_poly.type
_entity_poly.pdbx_seq_one_letter_code
_entity_poly.pdbx_strand_id
1 'polypeptide(L)'
;MLLDVTSFGLTGRQAESALLDAGVVTNRNTVPADPNGAWYTSGIRFGTPALTTRGFGPADFDRVAELVTDVLTNTTPQGSSKAKYTLADGTAQRVRAAAAELLAANPLYPGLAL
;
A
#
# COMPACT_ATOMS: atom_id res chain seq x y z
N MET A 1 3.41 12.34 0.36
CA MET A 1 2.15 12.44 1.14
C MET A 1 2.22 11.48 2.33
N LEU A 2 1.60 11.83 3.45
CA LEU A 2 1.48 10.96 4.63
C LEU A 2 0.00 10.67 4.89
N LEU A 3 -0.39 9.39 4.87
CA LEU A 3 -1.74 8.91 5.15
C LEU A 3 -1.81 8.38 6.57
N ASP A 4 -2.81 8.81 7.35
CA ASP A 4 -3.17 8.18 8.63
C ASP A 4 -4.06 6.95 8.37
N VAL A 5 -3.62 5.78 8.83
CA VAL A 5 -4.31 4.50 8.62
C VAL A 5 -5.19 4.07 9.80
N THR A 6 -5.27 4.88 10.86
CA THR A 6 -6.13 4.59 12.02
C THR A 6 -7.61 4.61 11.67
N SER A 7 -7.99 5.33 10.61
CA SER A 7 -9.34 5.32 10.04
C SER A 7 -9.76 3.95 9.49
N PHE A 8 -8.79 3.10 9.13
CA PHE A 8 -9.00 1.70 8.76
C PHE A 8 -8.90 0.74 9.97
N GLY A 9 -8.69 1.27 11.18
CA GLY A 9 -8.46 0.47 12.38
C GLY A 9 -7.09 -0.22 12.44
N LEU A 10 -6.14 0.20 11.61
CA LEU A 10 -4.82 -0.44 11.48
C LEU A 10 -3.71 0.40 12.12
N THR A 11 -2.64 -0.26 12.55
CA THR A 11 -1.35 0.39 12.76
C THR A 11 -0.62 0.55 11.43
N GLY A 12 0.35 1.48 11.36
CA GLY A 12 1.21 1.62 10.18
C GLY A 12 1.98 0.34 9.87
N ARG A 13 2.39 -0.44 10.89
CA ARG A 13 3.02 -1.75 10.71
C ARG A 13 2.11 -2.77 10.05
N GLN A 14 0.84 -2.85 10.47
CA GLN A 14 -0.13 -3.76 9.86
C GLN A 14 -0.44 -3.34 8.42
N ALA A 15 -0.71 -2.05 8.19
CA ALA A 15 -0.99 -1.50 6.87
C ALA A 15 0.17 -1.71 5.88
N GLU A 16 1.40 -1.40 6.28
CA GLU A 16 2.59 -1.60 5.44
C GLU A 16 2.78 -3.07 5.08
N SER A 17 2.61 -3.98 6.05
CA SER A 17 2.78 -5.42 5.81
C SER A 17 1.69 -5.98 4.90
N ALA A 18 0.43 -5.59 5.10
CA ALA A 18 -0.68 -6.02 4.23
C ALA A 18 -0.54 -5.49 2.80
N LEU A 19 -0.11 -4.23 2.64
CA LEU A 19 0.19 -3.65 1.33
C LEU A 19 1.35 -4.40 0.65
N LEU A 20 2.41 -4.72 1.40
CA LEU A 20 3.53 -5.49 0.89
C LEU A 20 3.11 -6.89 0.43
N ASP A 21 2.29 -7.58 1.22
CA ASP A 21 1.73 -8.89 0.84
C ASP A 21 0.90 -8.80 -0.44
N ALA A 22 0.19 -7.69 -0.65
CA ALA A 22 -0.56 -7.40 -1.86
C ALA A 22 0.30 -6.87 -3.03
N GLY A 23 1.63 -6.77 -2.87
CA GLY A 23 2.56 -6.31 -3.90
C GLY A 23 2.73 -4.79 -4.00
N VAL A 24 2.19 -4.03 -3.06
CA VAL A 24 2.32 -2.57 -2.99
C VAL A 24 3.38 -2.20 -1.95
N VAL A 25 4.56 -1.79 -2.42
CA VAL A 25 5.66 -1.44 -1.53
C VAL A 25 5.47 -0.01 -1.01
N THR A 26 5.39 0.13 0.32
CA THR A 26 5.25 1.41 1.01
C THR A 26 6.19 1.51 2.20
N ASN A 27 6.15 2.63 2.93
CA ASN A 27 6.95 2.83 4.13
C ASN A 27 6.09 3.40 5.26
N ARG A 28 6.04 2.70 6.39
CA ARG A 28 5.39 3.19 7.60
C ARG A 28 6.12 4.40 8.19
N ASN A 29 5.36 5.36 8.71
CA ASN A 29 5.87 6.59 9.33
C ASN A 29 4.99 7.04 10.49
N THR A 30 5.61 7.72 11.45
CA THR A 30 4.87 8.33 12.56
C THR A 30 4.05 9.52 12.07
N VAL A 31 2.85 9.69 12.63
CA VAL A 31 2.04 10.91 12.49
C VAL A 31 2.28 11.86 13.68
N PRO A 32 1.88 13.14 13.62
CA PRO A 32 1.94 14.02 14.80
C PRO A 32 1.20 13.41 15.99
N ALA A 33 1.84 13.40 17.17
CA ALA A 33 1.32 12.77 18.38
C ALA A 33 0.87 11.30 18.20
N ASP A 34 1.67 10.51 17.47
CA ASP A 34 1.34 9.13 17.09
C ASP A 34 0.93 8.24 18.30
N PRO A 35 -0.32 7.74 18.35
CA PRO A 35 -0.81 6.93 19.47
C PRO A 35 -0.18 5.53 19.53
N ASN A 36 0.45 5.08 18.44
CA ASN A 36 1.05 3.76 18.33
C ASN A 36 2.57 3.77 18.48
N GLY A 37 3.19 4.95 18.63
CA GLY A 37 4.61 5.13 18.85
C GLY A 37 5.49 4.73 17.65
N ALA A 38 6.80 4.93 17.78
CA ALA A 38 7.75 4.77 16.66
C ALA A 38 7.86 3.34 16.08
N TRP A 39 7.53 2.32 16.87
CA TRP A 39 7.69 0.92 16.46
C TRP A 39 6.55 0.41 15.57
N TYR A 40 5.32 0.85 15.83
CA TYR A 40 4.12 0.42 15.12
C TYR A 40 3.59 1.49 14.19
N THR A 41 3.68 2.76 14.61
CA THR A 41 3.24 3.95 13.88
C THR A 41 1.75 3.94 13.53
N SER A 42 1.25 5.06 13.03
CA SER A 42 -0.13 5.22 12.58
C SER A 42 -0.23 5.72 11.14
N GLY A 43 0.90 5.87 10.45
CA GLY A 43 0.93 6.44 9.11
C GLY A 43 1.67 5.62 8.06
N ILE A 44 1.30 5.85 6.80
CA ILE A 44 1.99 5.34 5.60
C ILE A 44 2.40 6.51 4.72
N ARG A 45 3.67 6.54 4.31
CA ARG A 45 4.19 7.56 3.40
C ARG A 45 4.16 7.07 1.96
N PHE A 46 3.48 7.82 1.11
CA PHE A 46 3.45 7.61 -0.34
C PHE A 46 4.33 8.62 -1.07
N GLY A 47 5.04 8.12 -2.08
CA GLY A 47 5.82 8.91 -3.03
C GLY A 47 5.48 8.49 -4.45
N THR A 48 5.30 9.48 -5.33
CA THR A 48 5.02 9.31 -6.75
C THR A 48 6.26 9.14 -7.66
N PRO A 49 7.50 9.60 -7.32
CA PRO A 49 8.61 9.65 -8.28
C PRO A 49 8.94 8.34 -9.00
N ALA A 50 8.87 7.20 -8.29
CA ALA A 50 9.18 5.89 -8.88
C ALA A 50 8.19 5.50 -10.00
N LEU A 51 6.91 5.84 -9.84
CA LEU A 51 5.88 5.52 -10.83
C LEU A 51 5.79 6.59 -11.92
N THR A 52 5.95 7.88 -11.60
CA THR A 52 5.97 8.94 -12.62
C THR A 52 7.16 8.79 -13.57
N THR A 53 8.31 8.28 -13.10
CA THR A 53 9.46 7.98 -13.97
C THR A 53 9.14 6.87 -14.99
N ARG A 54 8.14 6.02 -14.70
CA ARG A 54 7.66 4.96 -15.59
C ARG A 54 6.53 5.41 -16.53
N GLY A 55 6.06 6.65 -16.41
CA GLY A 55 4.99 7.19 -17.25
C GLY A 55 3.61 7.27 -16.61
N PHE A 56 3.46 6.92 -15.32
CA PHE A 56 2.15 7.00 -14.65
C PHE A 56 1.61 8.43 -14.64
N GLY A 57 0.38 8.59 -15.15
CA GLY A 57 -0.39 9.82 -15.13
C GLY A 57 -1.45 9.84 -14.02
N PRO A 58 -2.28 10.90 -13.96
CA PRO A 58 -3.32 11.04 -12.94
C PRO A 58 -4.29 9.86 -12.85
N ALA A 59 -4.78 9.35 -13.99
CA ALA A 59 -5.71 8.22 -14.03
C ALA A 59 -5.06 6.92 -13.50
N ASP A 60 -3.77 6.70 -13.74
CA ASP A 60 -3.06 5.56 -13.17
C ASP A 60 -2.95 5.70 -11.65
N PHE A 61 -2.75 6.92 -11.13
CA PHE A 61 -2.71 7.17 -9.69
C PHE A 61 -4.07 7.02 -9.01
N ASP A 62 -5.17 7.35 -9.69
CA ASP A 62 -6.52 7.03 -9.19
C ASP A 62 -6.66 5.51 -9.02
N ARG A 63 -6.20 4.73 -10.01
CA ARG A 63 -6.21 3.27 -9.91
C ARG A 63 -5.28 2.75 -8.80
N VAL A 64 -4.09 3.32 -8.63
CA VAL A 64 -3.20 2.99 -7.51
C VAL A 64 -3.87 3.27 -6.16
N ALA A 65 -4.58 4.38 -6.03
CA ALA A 65 -5.31 4.73 -4.81
C ALA A 65 -6.41 3.70 -4.51
N GLU A 66 -7.18 3.28 -5.53
CA GLU A 66 -8.18 2.22 -5.39
C GLU A 66 -7.57 0.91 -4.88
N LEU A 67 -6.43 0.49 -5.45
CA LEU A 67 -5.72 -0.73 -5.02
C LEU A 67 -5.25 -0.63 -3.56
N VAL A 68 -4.70 0.52 -3.16
CA VAL A 68 -4.29 0.76 -1.77
C VAL A 68 -5.50 0.69 -0.84
N THR A 69 -6.60 1.38 -1.17
CA THR A 69 -7.80 1.40 -0.35
C THR A 69 -8.46 0.03 -0.26
N ASP A 70 -8.46 -0.77 -1.34
CA ASP A 70 -8.98 -2.15 -1.34
C ASP A 70 -8.22 -3.02 -0.33
N VAL A 71 -6.88 -2.96 -0.32
CA VAL A 71 -6.06 -3.70 0.65
C VAL A 71 -6.37 -3.25 2.08
N LEU A 72 -6.34 -1.94 2.35
CA LEU A 72 -6.52 -1.41 3.71
C LEU A 72 -7.92 -1.74 4.25
N THR A 73 -8.95 -1.66 3.42
CA THR A 73 -10.35 -1.95 3.80
C THR A 73 -10.57 -3.45 4.05
N ASN A 74 -9.88 -4.31 3.31
CA ASN A 74 -9.95 -5.76 3.48
C ASN A 74 -8.93 -6.34 4.46
N THR A 75 -8.25 -5.48 5.23
CA THR A 75 -7.32 -5.89 6.28
C THR A 75 -7.94 -5.65 7.65
N THR A 76 -7.90 -6.65 8.51
CA THR A 76 -8.41 -6.55 9.89
C THR A 76 -7.31 -6.89 10.90
N PRO A 77 -7.18 -6.14 12.01
CA PRO A 77 -6.25 -6.51 13.09
C PRO A 77 -6.59 -7.88 13.69
N GLN A 78 -5.56 -8.65 14.05
CA GLN A 78 -5.76 -9.94 14.72
C GLN A 78 -5.53 -9.84 16.23
N GLY A 79 -6.62 -9.86 16.99
CA GLY A 79 -6.58 -9.81 18.45
C GLY A 79 -5.98 -8.51 18.98
N SER A 80 -5.21 -8.58 20.08
CA SER A 80 -4.56 -7.42 20.70
C SER A 80 -3.19 -7.07 20.11
N SER A 81 -2.73 -7.80 19.09
CA SER A 81 -1.41 -7.57 18.49
C SER A 81 -1.41 -6.34 17.60
N LYS A 82 -0.43 -5.46 17.79
CA LYS A 82 -0.18 -4.30 16.91
C LYS A 82 0.55 -4.63 15.60
N ALA A 83 0.84 -5.92 15.36
CA ALA A 83 1.59 -6.39 14.20
C ALA A 83 0.85 -7.45 13.39
N LYS A 84 0.00 -8.27 14.02
CA LYS A 84 -0.75 -9.32 13.34
C LYS A 84 -2.03 -8.76 12.71
N TYR A 85 -2.37 -9.27 11.54
CA TYR A 85 -3.58 -8.92 10.80
C TYR A 85 -4.08 -10.14 10.03
N THR A 86 -5.29 -10.03 9.49
CA THR A 86 -5.85 -10.94 8.51
C THR A 86 -6.25 -10.12 7.30
N LEU A 87 -5.74 -10.53 6.14
CA LEU A 87 -6.14 -9.97 4.85
C LEU A 87 -7.18 -10.89 4.23
N ALA A 88 -8.31 -10.34 3.78
CA ALA A 88 -9.40 -11.13 3.23
C ALA A 88 -8.93 -11.95 2.01
N ASP A 89 -9.43 -13.18 1.91
CA ASP A 89 -9.00 -14.15 0.89
C ASP A 89 -9.13 -13.59 -0.54
N GLY A 90 -8.09 -13.84 -1.34
CA GLY A 90 -8.02 -13.40 -2.73
C GLY A 90 -7.66 -11.91 -2.92
N THR A 91 -7.68 -11.08 -1.88
CA THR A 91 -7.38 -9.64 -2.02
C THR A 91 -5.97 -9.41 -2.54
N ALA A 92 -4.97 -10.05 -1.93
CA ALA A 92 -3.59 -9.91 -2.38
C ALA A 92 -3.39 -10.37 -3.84
N GLN A 93 -4.04 -11.46 -4.25
CA GLN A 93 -3.94 -11.98 -5.62
C GLN A 93 -4.54 -11.00 -6.63
N ARG A 94 -5.74 -10.46 -6.36
CA ARG A 94 -6.39 -9.48 -7.25
C ARG A 94 -5.58 -8.19 -7.36
N VAL A 95 -5.07 -7.69 -6.24
CA VAL A 95 -4.28 -6.45 -6.21
C VAL A 95 -2.96 -6.63 -6.95
N ARG A 96 -2.25 -7.76 -6.75
CA ARG A 96 -1.04 -8.06 -7.52
C ARG A 96 -1.29 -8.14 -9.02
N ALA A 97 -2.39 -8.77 -9.43
CA ALA A 97 -2.75 -8.87 -10.85
C ALA A 97 -3.01 -7.49 -11.46
N ALA A 98 -3.83 -6.67 -10.81
CA ALA A 98 -4.13 -5.31 -11.27
C ALA A 98 -2.88 -4.40 -11.26
N ALA A 99 -2.02 -4.52 -10.25
CA ALA A 99 -0.75 -3.81 -10.23
C ALA A 99 0.15 -4.24 -11.40
N ALA A 100 0.21 -5.55 -11.71
CA ALA A 100 0.99 -6.03 -12.85
C ALA A 100 0.50 -5.46 -14.19
N GLU A 101 -0.82 -5.31 -14.38
CA GLU A 101 -1.39 -4.68 -15.58
C GLU A 101 -0.97 -3.21 -15.71
N LEU A 102 -1.06 -2.42 -14.62
CA LEU A 102 -0.60 -1.02 -14.61
C LEU A 102 0.89 -0.90 -14.91
N LEU A 103 1.70 -1.80 -14.37
CA LEU A 103 3.15 -1.82 -14.57
C LEU A 103 3.51 -2.28 -15.99
N ALA A 104 2.72 -3.17 -16.61
CA ALA A 104 2.91 -3.60 -17.99
C ALA A 104 2.56 -2.50 -18.99
N ALA A 105 1.53 -1.69 -18.71
CA ALA A 105 1.20 -0.50 -19.50
C ALA A 105 2.27 0.60 -19.39
N ASN A 106 3.04 0.61 -18.29
CA ASN A 106 4.06 1.61 -17.98
C ASN A 106 5.43 0.94 -17.72
N PRO A 107 6.08 0.39 -18.75
CA PRO A 107 7.30 -0.40 -18.59
C PRO A 107 8.48 0.46 -18.11
N LEU A 108 9.33 -0.11 -17.23
CA LEU A 108 10.49 0.59 -16.68
C LEU A 108 11.56 0.89 -17.74
N TYR A 109 11.75 -0.04 -18.71
CA TYR A 109 12.70 0.10 -19.80
C TYR A 109 11.99 -0.15 -21.14
N PRO A 110 11.42 0.90 -21.77
CA PRO A 110 10.79 0.77 -23.07
C PRO A 110 11.82 0.25 -24.10
N GLY A 111 11.55 -0.92 -24.70
CA GLY A 111 12.41 -1.53 -25.72
C GLY A 111 13.35 -2.64 -25.24
N LEU A 112 13.37 -2.96 -23.94
CA LEU A 112 14.07 -4.14 -23.43
C LEU A 112 13.10 -5.34 -23.44
N ALA A 113 13.34 -6.32 -24.32
CA ALA A 113 12.66 -7.62 -24.24
C ALA A 113 13.39 -8.49 -23.20
N LEU A 114 12.66 -8.95 -22.19
CA LEU A 114 13.14 -9.92 -21.18
C LEU A 114 12.93 -11.35 -21.66
#